data_AF-A0A349UYV8-F1
#
_entry.id   AF-A0A349UYV8-F1
#
_cell.length_a   1.000
_cell.length_b   1.000
_cell.length_c   1.000
_cell.angle_alpha   90.00
_cell.angle_beta   90.00
_cell.angle_gamma   90.00
#
_symmetry.space_group_name_H-M   'P 1'
#
loop_
_entity.id
_entity.type
_entity.pdbx_description
1 polymer ?
#
loop_
_entity_poly.entity_id
_entity_poly.type
_entity_poly.pdbx_seq_one_letter_code
_entity_poly.pdbx_strand_id
1 'polypeptide(L)'
;QAYGGARQIHWCELYLGEKAGRVYGGNYFPDETLEAIRELIVAIKGPLTTPVGGGFRSLNVSLRQALDLYACVRPVRYYAGVPSPMKEPEKVDVVIFRENTEDVYAGLEYESGTEDNVRLARFLRTEMGAEFFEDA
;
A
#
# COMPACT_ATOMS: atom_id res chain seq x y z
N GLN A 1 -29.51 -13.72 9.08
CA GLN A 1 -28.60 -13.56 7.92
C GLN A 1 -29.25 -12.63 6.91
N ALA A 2 -28.49 -11.75 6.24
CA ALA A 2 -29.02 -10.71 5.35
C ALA A 2 -29.85 -11.23 4.15
N TYR A 3 -29.63 -12.48 3.71
CA TYR A 3 -30.26 -13.05 2.51
C TYR A 3 -31.00 -14.37 2.75
N GLY A 4 -31.28 -14.74 4.01
CA GLY A 4 -32.01 -15.97 4.32
C GLY A 4 -31.40 -17.27 3.75
N GLY A 5 -30.07 -17.32 3.57
CA GLY A 5 -29.37 -18.48 3.01
C GLY A 5 -29.29 -18.54 1.48
N ALA A 6 -29.95 -17.65 0.74
CA ALA A 6 -29.95 -17.64 -0.73
C ALA A 6 -28.60 -17.26 -1.36
N ARG A 7 -27.66 -16.74 -0.56
CA ARG A 7 -26.32 -16.33 -1.00
C ARG A 7 -25.29 -16.73 0.03
N GLN A 8 -24.16 -17.24 -0.43
CA GLN A 8 -23.03 -17.65 0.39
C GLN A 8 -21.71 -17.22 -0.27
N ILE A 9 -20.76 -16.77 0.56
CA ILE A 9 -19.38 -16.56 0.15
C ILE A 9 -18.62 -17.84 0.46
N HIS A 10 -17.93 -18.39 -0.55
CA HIS A 10 -16.98 -19.48 -0.38
C HIS A 10 -15.60 -18.87 -0.18
N TRP A 11 -15.11 -18.91 1.06
CA TRP A 11 -13.82 -18.33 1.40
C TRP A 11 -12.67 -19.21 0.92
N CYS A 12 -11.72 -18.60 0.22
CA CYS A 12 -10.44 -19.19 -0.14
C CYS A 12 -9.35 -18.38 0.59
N GLU A 13 -8.56 -19.03 1.44
CA GLU A 13 -7.46 -18.37 2.14
C GLU A 13 -6.25 -18.27 1.22
N LEU A 14 -5.72 -17.06 1.05
CA LEU A 14 -4.47 -16.75 0.36
C LEU A 14 -3.42 -16.25 1.36
N TYR A 15 -2.14 -16.41 1.03
CA TYR A 15 -1.05 -16.15 1.98
C TYR A 15 -0.16 -14.99 1.54
N LEU A 16 -0.04 -13.98 2.41
CA LEU A 16 0.88 -12.87 2.23
C LEU A 16 1.54 -12.46 3.55
N GLY A 17 2.78 -12.00 3.52
CA GLY A 17 3.52 -11.58 4.72
C GLY A 17 3.99 -12.75 5.58
N GLU A 18 3.99 -12.58 6.90
CA GLU A 18 4.64 -13.53 7.82
C GLU A 18 4.10 -14.96 7.70
N LYS A 19 2.78 -15.13 7.49
CA LYS A 19 2.17 -16.45 7.31
C LYS A 19 2.68 -17.10 6.01
N ALA A 20 2.82 -16.33 4.93
CA ALA A 20 3.43 -16.81 3.69
C ALA A 20 4.90 -17.20 3.90
N GLY A 21 5.69 -16.37 4.58
CA GLY A 21 7.09 -16.70 4.88
C GLY A 21 7.26 -18.03 5.62
N ARG A 22 6.31 -18.42 6.47
CA ARG A 22 6.33 -19.74 7.15
C ARG A 22 5.90 -20.88 6.23
N VAL A 23 4.87 -20.67 5.40
CA VAL A 23 4.28 -21.72 4.54
C VAL A 23 5.13 -21.98 3.30
N TYR A 24 5.74 -20.93 2.72
CA TYR A 24 6.48 -20.95 1.46
C TYR A 24 7.99 -20.81 1.66
N GLY A 25 8.54 -21.28 2.80
CA GLY A 25 9.99 -21.38 3.00
C GLY A 25 10.76 -20.06 2.90
N GLY A 26 10.20 -18.98 3.43
CA GLY A 26 10.80 -17.64 3.39
C GLY A 26 10.27 -16.75 2.27
N ASN A 27 9.36 -17.23 1.41
CA ASN A 27 8.67 -16.37 0.45
C ASN A 27 7.50 -15.63 1.11
N TYR A 28 7.67 -14.33 1.35
CA TYR A 28 6.65 -13.45 1.96
C TYR A 28 5.66 -12.87 0.96
N PHE A 29 5.93 -13.02 -0.35
CA PHE A 29 5.12 -12.46 -1.43
C PHE A 29 4.98 -13.46 -2.60
N PRO A 30 4.26 -14.59 -2.41
CA PRO A 30 4.13 -15.63 -3.43
C PRO A 30 3.35 -15.15 -4.66
N ASP A 31 3.83 -15.49 -5.85
CA ASP A 31 3.18 -15.12 -7.12
C ASP A 31 1.77 -15.71 -7.24
N GLU A 32 1.55 -16.93 -6.74
CA GLU A 32 0.23 -17.58 -6.72
C GLU A 32 -0.84 -16.76 -6.02
N THR A 33 -0.48 -15.94 -5.01
CA THR A 33 -1.44 -15.07 -4.33
C THR A 33 -1.86 -13.92 -5.24
N LEU A 34 -0.95 -13.36 -6.04
CA LEU A 34 -1.30 -12.34 -7.02
C LEU A 34 -2.17 -12.91 -8.14
N GLU A 35 -1.83 -14.09 -8.64
CA GLU A 35 -2.60 -14.78 -9.67
C GLU A 35 -4.02 -15.08 -9.19
N ALA A 36 -4.16 -15.64 -7.98
CA ALA A 36 -5.47 -15.91 -7.38
C ALA A 36 -6.29 -14.63 -7.17
N ILE A 37 -5.68 -13.51 -6.76
CA ILE A 37 -6.40 -12.23 -6.64
C ILE A 37 -6.87 -11.73 -8.01
N ARG A 38 -6.04 -11.86 -9.06
CA ARG A 38 -6.43 -11.48 -10.43
C ARG A 38 -7.58 -12.34 -10.96
N GLU A 39 -7.57 -13.65 -10.67
CA GLU A 39 -8.62 -14.59 -11.10
C GLU A 39 -9.93 -14.40 -10.32
N LEU A 40 -9.86 -14.26 -8.99
CA LEU A 40 -11.02 -14.15 -8.11
C LEU A 40 -11.62 -12.73 -8.05
N ILE A 41 -10.92 -11.73 -8.58
CA ILE A 41 -11.32 -10.31 -8.74
C ILE A 41 -11.46 -9.55 -7.42
N VAL A 42 -11.93 -10.19 -6.36
CA VAL A 42 -12.20 -9.56 -5.06
C VAL A 42 -11.49 -10.32 -3.96
N ALA A 43 -10.67 -9.61 -3.19
CA ALA A 43 -9.99 -10.14 -2.02
C ALA A 43 -10.13 -9.18 -0.83
N ILE A 44 -10.06 -9.74 0.37
CA ILE A 44 -10.00 -9.00 1.63
C ILE A 44 -8.78 -9.45 2.42
N LYS A 45 -8.05 -8.50 3.00
CA LYS A 45 -6.82 -8.77 3.76
C LYS A 45 -6.79 -8.05 5.10
N GLY A 46 -6.33 -8.76 6.13
CA GLY A 46 -5.93 -8.19 7.42
C GLY A 46 -4.68 -7.30 7.33
N PRO A 47 -4.20 -6.72 8.43
CA PRO A 47 -2.95 -5.95 8.44
C PRO A 47 -1.74 -6.83 8.06
N LEU A 48 -0.78 -6.27 7.34
CA LEU A 48 0.48 -6.93 6.98
C LEU A 48 1.63 -6.15 7.61
N THR A 49 2.48 -6.85 8.37
CA THR A 49 3.69 -6.28 8.97
C THR A 49 4.63 -5.77 7.87
N THR A 50 5.06 -4.53 7.97
CA THR A 50 6.14 -3.96 7.14
C THR A 50 7.24 -3.49 8.08
N PRO A 51 8.50 -3.96 7.94
CA PRO A 51 9.61 -3.47 8.76
C PRO A 51 9.86 -1.97 8.48
N VAL A 52 10.26 -1.22 9.51
CA VAL A 52 10.55 0.22 9.43
C VAL A 52 12.06 0.42 9.30
N GLY A 53 12.49 1.25 8.33
CA GLY A 53 13.88 1.73 8.22
C GLY A 53 14.90 0.77 7.60
N GLY A 54 14.48 -0.42 7.14
CA GLY A 54 15.36 -1.37 6.43
C GLY A 54 14.62 -2.66 6.05
N GLY A 55 15.14 -3.37 5.05
CA GLY A 55 14.56 -4.63 4.56
C GLY A 55 13.81 -4.48 3.23
N PHE A 56 12.79 -5.32 3.01
CA PHE A 56 12.00 -5.31 1.78
C PHE A 56 10.98 -4.17 1.75
N ARG A 57 10.70 -3.68 0.54
CA ARG A 57 9.65 -2.68 0.27
C ARG A 57 8.30 -3.14 0.82
N SER A 58 7.47 -2.21 1.29
CA SER A 58 6.19 -2.54 1.93
C SER A 58 5.33 -3.48 1.09
N LEU A 59 4.96 -4.63 1.66
CA LEU A 59 4.09 -5.62 0.98
C LEU A 59 2.75 -5.02 0.57
N ASN A 60 2.24 -4.04 1.32
CA ASN A 60 1.00 -3.35 0.96
C ASN A 60 1.17 -2.48 -0.29
N VAL A 61 2.32 -1.81 -0.43
CA VAL A 61 2.64 -0.99 -1.61
C VAL A 61 2.90 -1.90 -2.80
N SER A 62 3.72 -2.94 -2.62
CA SER A 62 4.00 -3.93 -3.66
C SER A 62 2.73 -4.58 -4.20
N LEU A 63 1.76 -4.93 -3.33
CA LEU A 63 0.48 -5.49 -3.76
C LEU A 63 -0.32 -4.52 -4.63
N ARG A 64 -0.34 -3.23 -4.29
CA ARG A 64 -1.07 -2.20 -5.05
C ARG A 64 -0.44 -1.98 -6.42
N GLN A 65 0.89 -1.91 -6.47
CA GLN A 65 1.62 -1.71 -7.71
C GLN A 65 1.53 -2.93 -8.63
N ALA A 66 1.70 -4.14 -8.09
CA ALA A 66 1.65 -5.37 -8.87
C ALA A 66 0.26 -5.67 -9.46
N LEU A 67 -0.80 -5.14 -8.84
CA LEU A 67 -2.19 -5.31 -9.27
C LEU A 67 -2.76 -4.04 -9.92
N ASP A 68 -1.96 -2.99 -10.10
CA ASP A 68 -2.39 -1.68 -10.62
C ASP A 68 -3.65 -1.12 -9.94
N LEU A 69 -3.69 -1.24 -8.61
CA LEU A 69 -4.81 -0.75 -7.78
C LEU A 69 -4.68 0.75 -7.52
N TYR A 70 -4.83 1.55 -8.58
CA TYR A 70 -4.60 3.00 -8.61
C TYR A 70 -5.49 3.79 -7.64
N ALA A 71 -6.69 3.32 -7.31
CA ALA A 71 -7.61 4.02 -6.44
C ALA A 71 -7.62 3.45 -5.01
N CYS A 72 -7.12 4.21 -4.04
CA CYS A 72 -7.37 3.96 -2.62
C CYS A 72 -8.59 4.77 -2.16
N VAL A 73 -9.76 4.12 -2.19
CA VAL A 73 -11.05 4.72 -1.79
C VAL A 73 -11.28 4.58 -0.29
N ARG A 74 -11.48 5.70 0.41
CA ARG A 74 -11.68 5.74 1.87
C ARG A 74 -12.93 6.56 2.23
N PRO A 75 -14.10 5.90 2.35
CA PRO A 75 -15.26 6.56 2.94
C PRO A 75 -15.02 6.78 4.44
N VAL A 76 -15.23 8.01 4.90
CA VAL A 76 -15.09 8.40 6.30
C VAL A 76 -16.40 9.08 6.71
N ARG A 77 -17.13 8.42 7.60
CA ARG A 77 -18.37 8.93 8.17
C ARG A 77 -18.42 8.69 9.67
N TYR A 78 -19.14 9.55 10.37
CA TYR A 78 -19.42 9.34 11.78
C TYR A 78 -20.48 8.26 12.01
N TYR A 79 -20.31 7.52 13.11
CA TYR A 79 -21.30 6.58 13.64
C TYR A 79 -21.73 7.08 15.02
N ALA A 80 -23.04 7.21 15.23
CA ALA A 80 -23.60 7.72 16.48
C ALA A 80 -23.09 6.92 17.70
N GLY A 81 -22.60 7.63 18.71
CA GLY A 81 -22.08 7.04 19.96
C GLY A 81 -20.59 6.72 19.93
N VAL A 82 -19.90 6.81 18.79
CA VAL A 82 -18.44 6.69 18.75
C VAL A 82 -17.83 7.91 19.44
N PRO A 83 -16.93 7.72 20.44
CA PRO A 83 -16.22 8.82 21.08
C PRO A 83 -15.41 9.60 20.04
N SER A 84 -15.46 10.92 20.12
CA SER A 84 -14.74 11.80 19.21
C SER A 84 -14.02 12.91 19.96
N PRO A 85 -12.81 13.31 19.52
CA PRO A 85 -12.15 14.51 20.01
C PRO A 85 -12.78 15.81 19.47
N MET A 86 -13.65 15.71 18.46
CA MET A 86 -14.29 16.86 17.81
C MET A 86 -15.64 17.19 18.47
N LYS A 87 -16.04 18.47 18.43
CA LYS A 87 -17.33 18.92 18.98
C LYS A 87 -18.54 18.45 18.17
N GLU A 88 -18.40 18.39 16.84
CA GLU A 88 -19.49 18.08 15.89
C GLU A 88 -19.01 17.02 14.87
N PRO A 89 -18.66 15.79 15.33
CA PRO A 89 -18.15 14.74 14.43
C PRO A 89 -19.17 14.27 13.40
N GLU A 90 -20.46 14.39 13.67
CA GLU A 90 -21.56 14.03 12.79
C GLU A 90 -21.57 14.79 11.46
N LYS A 91 -20.87 15.92 11.37
CA LYS A 91 -20.70 16.69 10.13
C LYS A 91 -19.71 16.06 9.15
N VAL A 92 -18.95 15.04 9.57
CA VAL A 92 -18.01 14.33 8.70
C VAL A 92 -18.75 13.25 7.93
N ASP A 93 -18.94 13.49 6.64
CA ASP A 93 -19.40 12.52 5.64
C ASP A 93 -18.68 12.80 4.32
N VAL A 94 -17.55 12.13 4.11
CA VAL A 94 -16.66 12.36 2.97
C VAL A 94 -16.15 11.06 2.38
N VAL A 95 -15.81 11.08 1.10
CA VAL A 95 -15.11 10.00 0.43
C VAL A 95 -13.79 10.52 -0.10
N ILE A 96 -12.69 9.97 0.40
CA ILE A 96 -11.35 10.32 -0.04
C ILE A 96 -10.95 9.37 -1.18
N PHE A 97 -10.65 9.95 -2.34
CA PHE A 97 -10.01 9.25 -3.46
C PHE A 97 -8.53 9.61 -3.44
N ARG A 98 -7.69 8.62 -3.11
CA ARG A 98 -6.24 8.79 -3.04
C ARG A 98 -5.58 7.98 -4.15
N GLU A 99 -4.75 8.63 -4.95
CA GLU A 99 -3.81 8.00 -5.89
C GLU A 99 -2.87 7.04 -5.12
N ASN A 100 -2.58 5.87 -5.69
CA ASN A 100 -2.06 4.73 -4.97
C ASN A 100 -1.01 3.90 -5.73
N THR A 101 -0.60 4.32 -6.93
CA THR A 101 0.44 3.70 -7.75
C THR A 101 1.69 4.57 -7.92
N GLU A 102 1.61 5.89 -7.78
CA GLU A 102 2.71 6.83 -8.07
C GLU A 102 3.22 7.59 -6.81
N ASP A 103 3.63 8.84 -6.97
CA ASP A 103 4.17 9.74 -5.94
C ASP A 103 5.48 9.23 -5.31
N VAL A 104 5.87 9.76 -4.15
CA VAL A 104 6.98 9.26 -3.33
C VAL A 104 6.87 7.76 -3.01
N TYR A 105 5.68 7.17 -3.16
CA TYR A 105 5.46 5.73 -3.02
C TYR A 105 6.04 4.91 -4.17
N ALA A 106 6.49 5.55 -5.26
CA ALA A 106 7.31 4.95 -6.29
C ALA A 106 8.65 4.41 -5.76
N GLY A 107 9.10 4.85 -4.57
CA GLY A 107 10.27 4.28 -3.89
C GLY A 107 11.56 4.44 -4.68
N LEU A 108 11.61 5.47 -5.54
CA LEU A 108 12.80 5.86 -6.29
C LEU A 108 13.61 6.81 -5.40
N GLU A 109 14.39 6.21 -4.50
CA GLU A 109 15.21 6.90 -3.51
C GLU A 109 16.62 6.35 -3.52
N TYR A 110 17.60 7.22 -3.28
CA TYR A 110 19.02 6.89 -3.21
C TYR A 110 19.59 7.42 -1.91
N GLU A 111 20.32 6.58 -1.19
CA GLU A 111 20.94 6.97 0.06
C GLU A 111 21.99 8.06 -0.16
N SER A 112 21.97 9.10 0.67
CA SER A 112 22.90 10.23 0.56
C SER A 112 24.35 9.75 0.64
N GLY A 113 25.21 10.29 -0.23
CA GLY A 113 26.62 9.92 -0.30
C GLY A 113 26.93 8.65 -1.10
N THR A 114 25.92 7.92 -1.59
CA THR A 114 26.12 6.82 -2.54
C THR A 114 26.45 7.36 -3.94
N GLU A 115 27.15 6.56 -4.76
CA GLU A 115 27.47 6.93 -6.14
C GLU A 115 26.21 7.23 -6.98
N ASP A 116 25.13 6.48 -6.74
CA ASP A 116 23.87 6.67 -7.44
C ASP A 116 23.18 7.99 -7.04
N ASN A 117 23.20 8.37 -5.76
CA ASN A 117 22.72 9.68 -5.31
C ASN A 117 23.53 10.81 -5.96
N VAL A 118 24.87 10.71 -5.97
CA VAL A 118 25.74 11.71 -6.61
C VAL A 118 25.47 11.84 -8.11
N ARG A 119 25.23 10.71 -8.79
CA ARG A 119 24.88 10.68 -10.21
C ARG A 119 23.53 11.34 -10.48
N LEU A 120 22.51 11.04 -9.67
CA LEU A 120 21.20 11.66 -9.78
C LEU A 120 21.27 13.17 -9.51
N ALA A 121 21.95 13.57 -8.43
CA ALA A 121 22.12 14.97 -8.06
C ALA A 121 22.82 15.77 -9.16
N ARG A 122 23.84 15.19 -9.81
CA ARG A 122 24.50 15.79 -10.97
C ARG A 122 23.51 15.99 -12.12
N PHE A 123 22.79 14.93 -12.51
CA PHE A 123 21.79 15.00 -13.58
C PHE A 123 20.75 16.10 -13.34
N LEU A 124 20.20 16.16 -12.12
CA LEU A 124 19.21 17.16 -11.75
C LEU A 124 19.75 18.59 -11.83
N ARG A 125 21.01 18.82 -11.44
CA ARG A 125 21.63 20.15 -11.53
C ARG A 125 22.01 20.54 -12.95
N THR A 126 22.66 19.63 -13.70
CA THR A 126 23.26 19.97 -14.99
C THR A 126 22.26 19.94 -16.14
N GLU A 127 21.38 18.95 -16.17
CA GLU A 127 20.44 18.75 -17.29
C GLU A 127 19.06 19.38 -16.99
N MET A 128 18.62 19.33 -15.73
CA MET A 128 17.28 19.79 -15.35
C MET A 128 17.26 21.18 -14.69
N GLY A 129 18.43 21.76 -14.39
CA GLY A 129 18.56 23.09 -13.79
C GLY A 129 17.98 23.21 -12.38
N ALA A 130 17.88 22.10 -11.64
CA ALA A 130 17.33 22.10 -10.28
C ALA A 130 18.32 22.67 -9.26
N GLU A 131 17.83 23.52 -8.35
CA GLU A 131 18.61 24.10 -7.26
C GLU A 131 18.23 23.44 -5.92
N PHE A 132 19.23 22.89 -5.24
CA PHE A 132 19.11 22.29 -3.91
C PHE A 132 20.48 22.21 -3.23
N PHE A 133 20.47 22.11 -1.90
CA PHE A 133 21.67 22.17 -1.05
C PHE A 133 22.75 21.17 -1.48
N GLU A 134 24.01 21.55 -1.31
CA GLU A 134 25.14 20.62 -1.42
C GLU A 134 24.94 19.53 -0.33
N ASP A 135 24.93 18.26 -0.73
CA ASP A 135 24.63 17.05 0.08
C ASP A 135 23.17 16.54 0.14
N ALA A 136 22.28 17.03 -0.73
CA ALA A 136 20.95 16.41 -0.93
C ALA A 136 21.01 15.01 -1.58
#